data_AF-A0A812XP12-F1
#
_entry.id   AF-A0A812XP12-F1
#
_cell.length_a   1.000
_cell.length_b   1.000
_cell.length_c   1.000
_cell.angle_alpha   90.00
_cell.angle_beta   90.00
_cell.angle_gamma   90.00
#
_symmetry.space_group_name_H-M   'P 1'
#
loop_
_entity.id
_entity.type
_entity.pdbx_description
1 polymer ?
#
loop_
_entity_poly.entity_id
_entity_poly.type
_entity_poly.pdbx_seq_one_letter_code
_entity_poly.pdbx_strand_id
1 'polypeptide(L)'
;MCQHDDPQQKLPVLEHRLSDLLSHKAGPYLQIEADLLRGVSLRSTLRGLGWLWRSHRFKVPDATWRRQWQTSRPVKTYKVFVSHTWKTSGLPKVLALMLSSCWWHALASWAVTCAAVIVVHAYVPSLPMPFSFQCRVMGFVAACPLAPWTLIAGSLGLIVGLFGGPYYPHSLWWGSDSDMCFLDVACIHQADDELKERGIYGIGGFLRHAEELRVLWTPPYLSRLWCIFELAAYRVANPSGRITLAPIFIEHSVLFLLPAMWSASWSYWLALTIGLQDYGYLMSEALPIGFAMLPVLGFVHGLRRLFCEKHRLFDDLQSFKLESAECTELFDHIFVNSAIQKWYGSTEEFEDFVKGPLFCEISGNSTQAVDVPLQYCLLLSTGPLSVGMDETISLWAGGASTPIASWLFC
;
A
#
# COMPACT_ATOMS: atom_id res chain seq x y z
N MET A 1 17.62 -6.71 -39.00
CA MET A 1 16.68 -6.25 -40.05
C MET A 1 15.28 -6.55 -39.56
N CYS A 2 14.61 -5.58 -38.93
CA CYS A 2 13.16 -5.70 -38.71
C CYS A 2 12.50 -5.37 -40.06
N GLN A 3 11.84 -6.35 -40.68
CA GLN A 3 10.97 -6.09 -41.82
C GLN A 3 9.87 -5.14 -41.32
N HIS A 4 9.81 -3.95 -41.91
CA HIS A 4 8.67 -3.05 -41.74
C HIS A 4 7.51 -3.67 -42.52
N ASP A 5 6.68 -4.44 -41.84
CA ASP A 5 5.39 -4.88 -42.40
C ASP A 5 4.56 -3.65 -42.78
N ASP A 6 3.99 -3.67 -43.98
CA ASP A 6 3.10 -2.60 -44.48
C ASP A 6 1.84 -2.52 -43.60
N PRO A 7 1.56 -1.38 -42.93
CA PRO A 7 0.37 -1.18 -42.12
C PRO A 7 -0.94 -1.46 -42.87
N GLN A 8 -0.97 -1.27 -44.20
CA GLN A 8 -2.18 -1.48 -44.99
C GLN A 8 -2.57 -2.96 -45.12
N GLN A 9 -1.63 -3.90 -45.01
CA GLN A 9 -1.95 -5.33 -45.07
C GLN A 9 -2.59 -5.86 -43.77
N LYS A 10 -2.39 -5.19 -42.62
CA LYS A 10 -2.94 -5.65 -41.33
C LYS A 10 -4.39 -5.24 -41.12
N LEU A 11 -4.88 -4.22 -41.83
CA LEU A 11 -6.21 -3.65 -41.63
C LEU A 11 -7.36 -4.65 -41.85
N PRO A 12 -7.39 -5.47 -42.94
CA PRO A 12 -8.50 -6.40 -43.17
C PRO A 12 -8.57 -7.53 -42.14
N VAL A 13 -7.42 -8.00 -41.66
CA VAL A 13 -7.33 -9.01 -40.60
C VAL A 13 -7.80 -8.43 -39.27
N LEU A 14 -7.45 -7.17 -38.99
CA LEU A 14 -7.93 -6.43 -37.83
C LEU A 14 -9.45 -6.26 -37.89
N GLU A 15 -10.00 -5.82 -39.02
CA GLU A 15 -11.43 -5.64 -39.22
C GLU A 15 -12.21 -6.94 -39.07
N HIS A 16 -11.71 -8.06 -39.61
CA HIS A 16 -12.32 -9.37 -39.41
C HIS A 16 -12.29 -9.78 -37.93
N ARG A 17 -11.14 -9.64 -37.25
CA ARG A 17 -11.03 -9.96 -35.82
C ARG A 17 -11.92 -9.07 -34.95
N LEU A 18 -11.97 -7.77 -35.26
CA LEU A 18 -12.81 -6.81 -34.57
C LEU A 18 -14.28 -7.14 -34.82
N SER A 19 -14.65 -7.40 -36.08
CA SER A 19 -15.99 -7.83 -36.46
C SER A 19 -16.37 -9.13 -35.76
N ASP A 20 -15.48 -10.13 -35.65
CA ASP A 20 -15.76 -11.36 -34.90
C ASP A 20 -15.99 -11.05 -33.42
N LEU A 21 -15.11 -10.28 -32.78
CA LEU A 21 -15.25 -9.91 -31.37
C LEU A 21 -16.50 -9.06 -31.10
N LEU A 22 -16.89 -8.21 -32.05
CA LEU A 22 -18.08 -7.35 -31.97
C LEU A 22 -19.38 -8.10 -32.34
N SER A 23 -19.33 -9.02 -33.32
CA SER A 23 -20.47 -9.75 -33.88
C SER A 23 -20.83 -10.98 -33.07
N HIS A 24 -19.86 -11.65 -32.43
CA HIS A 24 -20.14 -12.86 -31.65
C HIS A 24 -20.85 -12.63 -30.32
N LYS A 25 -21.16 -11.38 -29.94
CA LYS A 25 -22.27 -11.02 -29.04
C LYS A 25 -22.22 -9.49 -28.80
N ALA A 26 -23.26 -8.78 -29.24
CA ALA A 26 -23.50 -7.41 -28.79
C ALA A 26 -23.87 -7.32 -27.28
N GLY A 27 -23.87 -8.43 -26.55
CA GLY A 27 -23.68 -8.48 -25.10
C GLY A 27 -22.71 -9.62 -24.73
N PRO A 28 -21.41 -9.35 -24.50
CA PRO A 28 -20.85 -9.63 -23.18
C PRO A 28 -19.53 -8.87 -22.89
N TYR A 29 -19.35 -7.57 -23.20
CA TYR A 29 -18.13 -6.88 -22.72
C TYR A 29 -17.93 -7.02 -21.18
N LEU A 30 -19.00 -7.38 -20.48
CA LEU A 30 -19.09 -7.65 -19.05
C LEU A 30 -19.45 -9.11 -18.71
N GLN A 31 -19.32 -10.07 -19.63
CA GLN A 31 -19.38 -11.51 -19.27
C GLN A 31 -18.00 -12.12 -19.43
N ILE A 32 -17.72 -13.07 -18.55
CA ILE A 32 -16.52 -13.87 -18.59
C ILE A 32 -16.91 -15.32 -18.35
N GLU A 33 -16.19 -16.23 -18.98
CA GLU A 33 -16.37 -17.66 -18.73
C GLU A 33 -15.95 -18.01 -17.30
N ALA A 34 -16.73 -18.87 -16.64
CA ALA A 34 -16.56 -19.16 -15.22
C ALA A 34 -15.22 -19.86 -14.90
N ASP A 35 -14.60 -20.51 -15.87
CA ASP A 35 -13.28 -21.16 -15.78
C ASP A 35 -12.13 -20.14 -15.73
N LEU A 36 -12.31 -18.99 -16.37
CA LEU A 36 -11.35 -17.87 -16.34
C LEU A 36 -11.43 -17.09 -15.03
N LEU A 37 -12.54 -17.19 -14.28
CA LEU A 37 -12.77 -16.42 -13.05
C LEU A 37 -11.89 -16.93 -11.89
N ARG A 38 -10.66 -16.41 -11.84
CA ARG A 38 -9.64 -16.79 -10.85
C ARG A 38 -9.21 -15.59 -10.02
N GLY A 39 -8.89 -15.83 -8.76
CA GLY A 39 -8.40 -14.83 -7.82
C GLY A 39 -7.17 -15.29 -7.05
N VAL A 40 -6.46 -14.35 -6.45
CA VAL A 40 -5.28 -14.57 -5.62
C VAL A 40 -5.43 -13.81 -4.30
N SER A 41 -4.82 -14.27 -3.21
CA SER A 41 -4.78 -13.45 -1.97
C SER A 41 -3.85 -12.26 -2.18
N LEU A 42 -4.32 -11.04 -1.88
CA LEU A 42 -3.49 -9.83 -2.00
C LEU A 42 -2.19 -9.99 -1.21
N ARG A 43 -2.24 -10.46 0.05
CA ARG A 43 -1.04 -10.71 0.86
C ARG A 43 -0.08 -11.71 0.21
N SER A 44 -0.60 -12.77 -0.41
CA SER A 44 0.26 -13.74 -1.10
C SER A 44 1.05 -13.13 -2.27
N THR A 45 0.50 -12.09 -2.92
CA THR A 45 1.21 -11.35 -3.98
C THR A 45 2.41 -10.52 -3.46
N LEU A 46 2.46 -10.27 -2.15
CA LEU A 46 3.51 -9.49 -1.48
C LEU A 46 4.69 -10.35 -0.98
N ARG A 47 4.58 -11.68 -1.07
CA ARG A 47 5.67 -12.59 -0.72
C ARG A 47 6.89 -12.38 -1.63
N GLY A 48 8.07 -12.71 -1.11
CA GLY A 48 9.33 -12.45 -1.82
C GLY A 48 9.58 -10.96 -2.10
N LEU A 49 9.16 -10.08 -1.17
CA LEU A 49 9.15 -8.62 -1.34
C LEU A 49 8.39 -8.21 -2.60
N GLY A 50 7.20 -8.78 -2.78
CA GLY A 50 6.34 -8.57 -3.94
C GLY A 50 7.05 -8.81 -5.26
N TRP A 51 7.75 -9.95 -5.38
CA TRP A 51 8.42 -10.36 -6.62
C TRP A 51 7.47 -10.24 -7.82
N LEU A 52 6.20 -10.60 -7.65
CA LEU A 52 5.17 -10.51 -8.68
C LEU A 52 5.00 -9.08 -9.22
N TRP A 53 4.96 -8.09 -8.33
CA TRP A 53 4.81 -6.68 -8.66
C TRP A 53 6.06 -6.05 -9.28
N ARG A 54 7.24 -6.60 -8.96
CA ARG A 54 8.55 -6.10 -9.44
C ARG A 54 9.01 -6.75 -10.73
N SER A 55 8.41 -7.88 -11.10
CA SER A 55 8.83 -8.67 -12.25
C SER A 55 8.24 -8.12 -13.53
N HIS A 56 9.10 -7.85 -14.52
CA HIS A 56 8.66 -7.48 -15.86
C HIS A 56 8.36 -8.74 -16.65
N ARG A 57 7.19 -8.82 -17.31
CA ARG A 57 6.74 -9.99 -18.09
C ARG A 57 7.86 -10.56 -18.99
N PHE A 58 8.43 -9.72 -19.84
CA PHE A 58 9.43 -10.12 -20.84
C PHE A 58 10.77 -10.60 -20.27
N LYS A 59 11.01 -10.48 -18.96
CA LYS A 59 12.26 -10.90 -18.31
C LYS A 59 12.13 -12.25 -17.58
N VAL A 60 10.93 -12.80 -17.48
CA VAL A 60 10.64 -13.99 -16.69
C VAL A 60 10.19 -15.12 -17.63
N PRO A 61 10.77 -16.33 -17.51
CA PRO A 61 10.38 -17.48 -18.33
C PRO A 61 8.90 -17.86 -18.17
N ASP A 62 8.27 -18.31 -19.24
CA ASP A 62 6.86 -18.72 -19.26
C ASP A 62 6.51 -19.82 -18.26
N ALA A 63 7.46 -20.72 -17.96
CA ALA A 63 7.27 -21.75 -16.94
C ALA A 63 7.00 -21.15 -15.55
N THR A 64 7.66 -20.04 -15.21
CA THR A 64 7.45 -19.32 -13.95
C THR A 64 6.06 -18.68 -13.93
N TRP A 65 5.63 -18.11 -15.06
CA TRP A 65 4.29 -17.53 -15.18
C TRP A 65 3.17 -18.57 -15.08
N ARG A 66 3.34 -19.76 -15.67
CA ARG A 66 2.39 -20.88 -15.49
C ARG A 66 2.29 -21.28 -14.02
N ARG A 67 3.43 -21.40 -13.34
CA ARG A 67 3.46 -21.69 -11.90
C ARG A 67 2.75 -20.60 -11.09
N GLN A 68 2.95 -19.33 -11.45
CA GLN A 68 2.27 -18.23 -10.79
C GLN A 68 0.75 -18.29 -11.01
N TRP A 69 0.29 -18.56 -12.23
CA TRP A 69 -1.14 -18.73 -12.51
C TRP A 69 -1.76 -19.89 -11.72
N GLN A 70 -1.03 -20.99 -11.52
CA GLN A 70 -1.46 -22.11 -10.68
C GLN A 70 -1.65 -21.72 -9.19
N THR A 71 -1.05 -20.62 -8.73
CA THR A 71 -1.27 -20.11 -7.36
C THR A 71 -2.59 -19.35 -7.21
N SER A 72 -3.15 -18.83 -8.31
CA SER A 72 -4.52 -18.33 -8.31
C SER A 72 -5.51 -19.49 -8.22
N ARG A 73 -6.72 -19.26 -7.69
CA ARG A 73 -7.77 -20.28 -7.53
C ARG A 73 -9.06 -19.81 -8.20
N PRO A 74 -9.92 -20.73 -8.71
CA PRO A 74 -11.26 -20.36 -9.14
C PRO A 74 -12.03 -19.67 -8.01
N VAL A 75 -12.71 -18.57 -8.33
CA VAL A 75 -13.52 -17.79 -7.38
C VAL A 75 -14.87 -17.47 -8.00
N LYS A 76 -15.85 -17.11 -7.17
CA LYS A 76 -17.16 -16.61 -7.64
C LYS A 76 -17.22 -15.08 -7.68
N THR A 77 -16.47 -14.44 -6.80
CA THR A 77 -16.40 -12.99 -6.64
C THR A 77 -15.01 -12.57 -6.15
N TYR A 78 -14.69 -11.30 -6.32
CA TYR A 78 -13.50 -10.64 -5.78
C TYR A 78 -13.92 -9.68 -4.68
N LYS A 79 -13.13 -9.63 -3.60
CA LYS A 79 -13.24 -8.51 -2.65
C LYS A 79 -12.73 -7.23 -3.27
N VAL A 80 -11.61 -7.32 -3.99
CA VAL A 80 -10.97 -6.17 -4.60
C VAL A 80 -10.47 -6.54 -5.99
N PHE A 81 -10.80 -5.73 -7.00
CA PHE A 81 -10.07 -5.68 -8.26
C PHE A 81 -8.96 -4.64 -8.12
N VAL A 82 -7.70 -5.06 -8.21
CA VAL A 82 -6.58 -4.13 -8.05
C VAL A 82 -6.14 -3.61 -9.41
N SER A 83 -6.53 -2.37 -9.71
CA SER A 83 -6.08 -1.67 -10.90
C SER A 83 -4.82 -0.86 -10.61
N HIS A 84 -3.88 -0.89 -11.55
CA HIS A 84 -2.60 -0.19 -11.42
C HIS A 84 -1.92 0.02 -12.78
N THR A 85 -0.96 0.93 -12.83
CA THR A 85 -0.14 1.17 -14.05
C THR A 85 1.23 0.54 -13.93
N TRP A 86 1.65 -0.26 -14.92
CA TRP A 86 2.99 -0.86 -14.98
C TRP A 86 4.11 0.16 -15.23
N LYS A 87 3.79 1.42 -15.60
CA LYS A 87 4.78 2.50 -15.74
C LYS A 87 5.46 2.86 -14.42
N THR A 88 4.72 2.79 -13.31
CA THR A 88 5.31 3.02 -11.99
C THR A 88 6.01 1.74 -11.53
N SER A 89 7.21 1.88 -10.98
CA SER A 89 7.98 0.75 -10.47
C SER A 89 7.19 -0.06 -9.43
N GLY A 90 7.48 -1.37 -9.35
CA GLY A 90 6.75 -2.28 -8.49
C GLY A 90 7.00 -2.05 -6.99
N LEU A 91 8.25 -1.75 -6.60
CA LEU A 91 8.63 -1.68 -5.19
C LEU A 91 7.82 -0.66 -4.37
N PRO A 92 7.58 0.58 -4.84
CA PRO A 92 6.72 1.52 -4.12
C PRO A 92 5.29 1.00 -3.90
N LYS A 93 4.73 0.24 -4.85
CA LYS A 93 3.41 -0.41 -4.70
C LYS A 93 3.47 -1.52 -3.67
N VAL A 94 4.50 -2.36 -3.72
CA VAL A 94 4.71 -3.45 -2.75
C VAL A 94 4.77 -2.90 -1.35
N LEU A 95 5.58 -1.86 -1.12
CA LEU A 95 5.73 -1.27 0.20
C LEU A 95 4.41 -0.65 0.70
N ALA A 96 3.68 0.05 -0.17
CA ALA A 96 2.36 0.60 0.17
C ALA A 96 1.34 -0.51 0.50
N LEU A 97 1.28 -1.55 -0.33
CA LEU A 97 0.42 -2.71 -0.09
C LEU A 97 0.82 -3.48 1.16
N MET A 98 2.12 -3.63 1.44
CA MET A 98 2.60 -4.27 2.67
C MET A 98 2.18 -3.48 3.90
N LEU A 99 2.37 -2.16 3.90
CA LEU A 99 1.94 -1.34 5.02
C LEU A 99 0.42 -1.41 5.23
N SER A 100 -0.36 -1.19 4.17
CA SER A 100 -1.83 -1.19 4.25
C SER A 100 -2.44 -2.55 4.60
N SER A 101 -1.83 -3.67 4.19
CA SER A 101 -2.34 -5.02 4.47
C SER A 101 -1.72 -5.69 5.70
N CYS A 102 -0.55 -5.24 6.16
CA CYS A 102 0.21 -5.90 7.23
C CYS A 102 0.50 -5.00 8.44
N TRP A 103 -0.01 -3.77 8.51
CA TRP A 103 0.18 -2.86 9.66
C TRP A 103 -0.16 -3.50 11.00
N TRP A 104 -1.25 -4.28 11.07
CA TRP A 104 -1.71 -4.86 12.33
C TRP A 104 -0.77 -5.97 12.80
N HIS A 105 -0.15 -6.73 11.89
CA HIS A 105 0.88 -7.71 12.25
C HIS A 105 2.13 -7.01 12.78
N ALA A 106 2.49 -5.86 12.20
CA ALA A 106 3.58 -5.03 12.68
C ALA A 106 3.31 -4.55 14.12
N LEU A 107 2.12 -3.97 14.37
CA LEU A 107 1.72 -3.54 15.71
C LEU A 107 1.60 -4.70 16.72
N ALA A 108 0.99 -5.81 16.33
CA ALA A 108 0.84 -6.97 17.20
C ALA A 108 2.20 -7.56 17.58
N SER A 109 3.11 -7.70 16.61
CA SER A 109 4.47 -8.18 16.85
C SER A 109 5.26 -7.23 17.73
N TRP A 110 5.18 -5.92 17.51
CA TRP A 110 5.74 -4.89 18.41
C TRP A 110 5.19 -5.00 19.84
N ALA A 111 3.86 -5.08 19.99
CA ALA A 111 3.24 -5.15 21.30
C ALA A 111 3.64 -6.42 22.05
N VAL A 112 3.70 -7.56 21.36
CA VAL A 112 4.13 -8.84 21.93
C VAL A 112 5.59 -8.80 22.36
N THR A 113 6.50 -8.21 21.57
CA THR A 113 7.91 -8.12 21.95
C THR A 113 8.13 -7.15 23.11
N CYS A 114 7.46 -6.01 23.14
CA CYS A 114 7.50 -5.09 24.29
C CYS A 114 6.94 -5.73 25.56
N ALA A 115 5.79 -6.41 25.48
CA ALA A 115 5.21 -7.13 26.61
C ALA A 115 6.14 -8.24 27.13
N ALA A 116 6.79 -8.98 26.23
CA ALA A 116 7.76 -10.00 26.60
C ALA A 116 8.95 -9.40 27.35
N VAL A 117 9.50 -8.27 26.90
CA VAL A 117 10.57 -7.56 27.61
C VAL A 117 10.13 -7.11 29.01
N ILE A 118 8.94 -6.52 29.13
CA ILE A 118 8.39 -6.09 30.43
C ILE A 118 8.25 -7.29 31.38
N VAL A 119 7.73 -8.41 30.89
CA VAL A 119 7.61 -9.66 31.68
C VAL A 119 8.98 -10.16 32.09
N VAL A 120 9.96 -10.21 31.19
CA VAL A 120 11.32 -10.65 31.52
C VAL A 120 11.93 -9.76 32.60
N HIS A 121 11.79 -8.43 32.52
CA HIS A 121 12.24 -7.52 33.56
C HIS A 121 11.57 -7.77 34.92
N ALA A 122 10.27 -8.05 34.93
CA ALA A 122 9.53 -8.30 36.16
C ALA A 122 9.98 -9.58 36.88
N TYR A 123 10.40 -10.61 36.14
CA TYR A 123 10.77 -11.92 36.70
C TYR A 123 12.27 -12.21 36.75
N VAL A 124 13.10 -11.41 36.07
CA VAL A 124 14.56 -11.59 36.00
C VAL A 124 15.25 -10.30 36.50
N PRO A 125 15.42 -10.14 37.83
CA PRO A 125 16.05 -8.95 38.41
C PRO A 125 17.50 -8.74 37.96
N SER A 126 18.15 -9.79 37.48
CA SER A 126 19.54 -9.78 36.99
C SER A 126 19.68 -9.34 35.54
N LEU A 127 18.61 -8.89 34.88
CA LEU A 127 18.72 -8.41 33.50
C LEU A 127 19.61 -7.16 33.47
N PRO A 128 20.65 -7.12 32.60
CA PRO A 128 21.62 -6.05 32.65
C PRO A 128 21.00 -4.71 32.25
N MET A 129 21.21 -3.71 33.10
CA MET A 129 20.91 -2.31 32.85
C MET A 129 22.22 -1.52 32.95
N PRO A 130 23.02 -1.52 31.88
CA PRO A 130 24.41 -1.05 31.94
C PRO A 130 24.53 0.48 32.02
N PHE A 131 23.44 1.21 31.83
CA PHE A 131 23.41 2.66 31.88
C PHE A 131 22.64 3.14 33.11
N SER A 132 22.74 4.43 33.41
CA SER A 132 21.93 5.07 34.45
C SER A 132 21.68 6.52 34.08
N PHE A 133 20.53 7.07 34.48
CA PHE A 133 20.27 8.50 34.40
C PHE A 133 19.76 9.03 35.74
N GLN A 134 19.93 10.32 35.99
CA GLN A 134 19.45 10.97 37.21
C GLN A 134 18.02 11.46 37.00
N CYS A 135 17.04 10.75 37.57
CA CYS A 135 15.65 11.19 37.50
C CYS A 135 15.38 12.29 38.54
N ARG A 136 14.69 13.36 38.13
CA ARG A 136 14.16 14.42 39.01
C ARG A 136 12.72 14.76 38.64
N VAL A 137 11.75 13.94 39.07
CA VAL A 137 10.33 14.09 38.72
C VAL A 137 9.47 14.02 39.97
N MET A 138 8.55 14.98 40.15
CA MET A 138 7.59 14.99 41.28
C MET A 138 8.23 14.81 42.67
N GLY A 139 9.42 15.38 42.89
CA GLY A 139 10.16 15.26 44.15
C GLY A 139 10.93 13.94 44.33
N PHE A 140 10.83 13.00 43.39
CA PHE A 140 11.68 11.83 43.33
C PHE A 140 13.01 12.18 42.68
N VAL A 141 14.09 11.92 43.41
CA VAL A 141 15.47 12.16 42.97
C VAL A 141 16.27 10.90 43.20
N ALA A 142 16.59 10.18 42.12
CA ALA A 142 17.36 8.93 42.20
C ALA A 142 18.11 8.64 40.90
N ALA A 143 19.25 7.94 41.02
CA ALA A 143 19.92 7.31 39.90
C ALA A 143 19.10 6.09 39.47
N CYS A 144 18.49 6.14 38.28
CA CYS A 144 17.68 5.06 37.75
C CYS A 144 18.52 4.24 36.76
N PRO A 145 18.62 2.92 36.90
CA PRO A 145 19.31 2.07 35.93
C PRO A 145 18.51 2.04 34.62
N LEU A 146 19.19 2.04 33.47
CA LEU A 146 18.60 2.22 32.15
C LEU A 146 19.12 1.18 31.14
N ALA A 147 18.22 0.70 30.27
CA ALA A 147 18.53 -0.14 29.13
C ALA A 147 17.54 0.07 27.97
N PRO A 148 17.92 -0.18 26.71
CA PRO A 148 17.08 0.05 25.53
C PRO A 148 16.29 -1.21 25.11
N TRP A 149 15.88 -2.06 26.06
CA TRP A 149 15.41 -3.41 25.72
C TRP A 149 14.10 -3.40 24.94
N THR A 150 13.13 -2.56 25.33
CA THR A 150 11.87 -2.44 24.58
C THR A 150 12.08 -1.70 23.26
N LEU A 151 13.01 -0.74 23.18
CA LEU A 151 13.37 -0.09 21.92
C LEU A 151 13.99 -1.08 20.91
N ILE A 152 14.90 -1.95 21.35
CA ILE A 152 15.50 -3.00 20.50
C ILE A 152 14.44 -4.04 20.11
N ALA A 153 13.77 -4.63 21.09
CA ALA A 153 12.81 -5.71 20.83
C ALA A 153 11.58 -5.22 20.06
N GLY A 154 11.12 -3.99 20.32
CA GLY A 154 10.02 -3.33 19.63
C GLY A 154 10.34 -3.06 18.16
N SER A 155 11.53 -2.52 17.86
CA SER A 155 11.95 -2.27 16.47
C SER A 155 12.07 -3.57 15.65
N LEU A 156 12.69 -4.60 16.23
CA LEU A 156 12.76 -5.93 15.62
C LEU A 156 11.37 -6.55 15.45
N GLY A 157 10.53 -6.46 16.48
CA GLY A 157 9.14 -6.93 16.45
C GLY A 157 8.35 -6.27 15.31
N LEU A 158 8.46 -4.96 15.15
CA LEU A 158 7.80 -4.21 14.09
C LEU A 158 8.23 -4.67 12.68
N ILE A 159 9.55 -4.82 12.46
CA ILE A 159 10.12 -5.30 11.19
C ILE A 159 9.63 -6.73 10.91
N VAL A 160 9.75 -7.64 11.88
CA VAL A 160 9.30 -9.03 11.75
C VAL A 160 7.80 -9.10 11.46
N GLY A 161 6.99 -8.28 12.13
CA GLY A 161 5.54 -8.25 11.90
C GLY A 161 5.18 -7.74 10.50
N LEU A 162 5.83 -6.67 10.03
CA LEU A 162 5.57 -6.09 8.71
C LEU A 162 5.99 -7.04 7.58
N PHE A 163 7.20 -7.60 7.64
CA PHE A 163 7.73 -8.49 6.60
C PHE A 163 7.23 -9.94 6.72
N GLY A 164 6.84 -10.38 7.92
CA GLY A 164 6.21 -11.66 8.19
C GLY A 164 4.72 -11.68 7.84
N GLY A 165 4.04 -10.53 7.88
CA GLY A 165 2.62 -10.33 7.55
C GLY A 165 2.10 -11.12 6.34
N PRO A 166 2.77 -11.06 5.17
CA PRO A 166 2.39 -11.81 3.96
C PRO A 166 2.42 -13.34 4.08
N TYR A 167 3.12 -13.88 5.09
CA TYR A 167 3.30 -15.32 5.30
C TYR A 167 2.37 -15.90 6.37
N TYR A 168 1.79 -15.06 7.23
CA TYR A 168 0.88 -15.54 8.26
C TYR A 168 -0.44 -16.06 7.65
N PRO A 169 -1.00 -17.16 8.19
CA PRO A 169 -2.25 -17.73 7.69
C PRO A 169 -3.37 -16.73 7.83
N HIS A 170 -4.12 -16.51 6.75
CA HIS A 170 -5.27 -15.63 6.76
C HIS A 170 -6.35 -16.11 7.75
N SER A 171 -6.55 -17.43 7.83
CA SER A 171 -7.63 -18.09 8.56
C SER A 171 -7.65 -17.86 10.07
N LEU A 172 -6.53 -17.42 10.67
CA LEU A 172 -6.44 -17.26 12.12
C LEU A 172 -7.24 -16.06 12.66
N TRP A 173 -7.50 -15.03 11.83
CA TRP A 173 -8.01 -13.74 12.34
C TRP A 173 -9.18 -13.16 11.53
N TRP A 174 -9.21 -13.40 10.22
CA TRP A 174 -10.30 -12.98 9.34
C TRP A 174 -10.62 -14.18 8.44
N GLY A 175 -11.88 -14.55 8.25
CA GLY A 175 -12.28 -15.75 7.49
C GLY A 175 -11.57 -15.89 6.13
N SER A 176 -11.41 -17.13 5.65
CA SER A 176 -10.52 -17.51 4.53
C SER A 176 -10.70 -16.76 3.20
N ASP A 177 -11.79 -16.03 2.98
CA ASP A 177 -12.13 -15.41 1.70
C ASP A 177 -12.04 -13.88 1.68
N SER A 178 -11.68 -13.22 2.79
CA SER A 178 -11.74 -11.75 2.85
C SER A 178 -10.60 -11.00 2.15
N ASP A 179 -9.60 -11.69 1.61
CA ASP A 179 -8.43 -11.07 0.95
C ASP A 179 -8.26 -11.50 -0.52
N MET A 180 -9.30 -12.11 -1.10
CA MET A 180 -9.27 -12.52 -2.51
C MET A 180 -9.38 -11.31 -3.42
N CYS A 181 -8.34 -11.07 -4.21
CA CYS A 181 -8.30 -10.00 -5.19
C CYS A 181 -8.08 -10.53 -6.61
N PHE A 182 -8.49 -9.71 -7.58
CA PHE A 182 -8.02 -9.84 -8.95
C PHE A 182 -6.74 -9.01 -9.12
N LEU A 183 -5.72 -9.65 -9.67
CA LEU A 183 -4.48 -9.02 -10.12
C LEU A 183 -4.11 -9.62 -11.48
N ASP A 184 -4.08 -8.77 -12.50
CA ASP A 184 -3.89 -9.13 -13.92
C ASP A 184 -2.81 -10.20 -14.16
N VAL A 185 -1.61 -9.99 -13.64
CA VAL A 185 -0.44 -10.86 -13.87
C VAL A 185 -0.56 -12.22 -13.17
N ALA A 186 -1.39 -12.34 -12.14
CA ALA A 186 -1.63 -13.60 -11.44
C ALA A 186 -2.88 -14.35 -11.93
N CYS A 187 -3.92 -13.62 -12.29
CA CYS A 187 -5.24 -14.18 -12.59
C CYS A 187 -5.42 -14.49 -14.08
N ILE A 188 -4.80 -13.71 -14.97
CA ILE A 188 -4.77 -13.98 -16.42
C ILE A 188 -3.58 -14.89 -16.72
N HIS A 189 -3.81 -15.95 -17.52
CA HIS A 189 -2.77 -16.89 -17.91
C HIS A 189 -1.73 -16.18 -18.79
N GLN A 190 -0.52 -15.91 -18.27
CA GLN A 190 0.45 -15.07 -18.99
C GLN A 190 1.24 -15.79 -20.09
N ALA A 191 1.16 -17.13 -20.13
CA ALA A 191 2.02 -18.03 -20.93
C ALA A 191 1.27 -18.84 -22.02
N ASP A 192 -0.04 -18.68 -22.14
CA ASP A 192 -0.89 -19.32 -23.14
C ASP A 192 -1.61 -18.16 -23.81
N ASP A 193 -1.31 -17.92 -25.08
CA ASP A 193 -1.72 -16.70 -25.76
C ASP A 193 -3.24 -16.62 -25.95
N GLU A 194 -3.92 -17.75 -26.13
CA GLU A 194 -5.38 -17.80 -26.29
C GLU A 194 -6.08 -17.48 -24.96
N LEU A 195 -5.68 -18.14 -23.87
CA LEU A 195 -6.22 -17.85 -22.54
C LEU A 195 -5.88 -16.44 -22.08
N LYS A 196 -4.71 -15.93 -22.49
CA LYS A 196 -4.29 -14.56 -22.22
C LYS A 196 -5.19 -13.57 -22.93
N GLU A 197 -5.40 -13.74 -24.22
CA GLU A 197 -6.24 -12.90 -25.06
C GLU A 197 -7.67 -12.87 -24.52
N ARG A 198 -8.24 -14.04 -24.23
CA ARG A 198 -9.57 -14.17 -23.58
C ARG A 198 -9.62 -13.48 -22.23
N GLY A 199 -8.56 -13.56 -21.43
CA GLY A 199 -8.48 -12.87 -20.14
C GLY A 199 -8.40 -11.34 -20.25
N ILE A 200 -7.63 -10.81 -21.21
CA ILE A 200 -7.47 -9.36 -21.43
C ILE A 200 -8.77 -8.76 -21.94
N TYR A 201 -9.35 -9.33 -23.00
CA TYR A 201 -10.59 -8.81 -23.58
C TYR A 201 -11.83 -9.17 -22.74
N GLY A 202 -11.70 -10.09 -21.78
CA GLY A 202 -12.70 -10.42 -20.75
C GLY A 202 -12.62 -9.57 -19.47
N ILE A 203 -11.78 -8.53 -19.40
CA ILE A 203 -11.54 -7.75 -18.18
C ILE A 203 -12.79 -7.05 -17.60
N GLY A 204 -13.72 -6.63 -18.46
CA GLY A 204 -15.02 -6.12 -18.00
C GLY A 204 -15.85 -7.18 -17.26
N GLY A 205 -15.73 -8.46 -17.63
CA GLY A 205 -16.36 -9.56 -16.91
C GLY A 205 -15.73 -9.78 -15.54
N PHE A 206 -14.40 -9.71 -15.42
CA PHE A 206 -13.72 -9.76 -14.11
C PHE A 206 -14.19 -8.64 -13.17
N LEU A 207 -14.32 -7.40 -13.69
CA LEU A 207 -14.76 -6.23 -12.93
C LEU A 207 -16.18 -6.38 -12.39
N ARG A 208 -17.10 -6.99 -13.16
CA ARG A 208 -18.47 -7.28 -12.72
C ARG A 208 -18.54 -8.17 -11.47
N HIS A 209 -17.53 -9.02 -11.27
CA HIS A 209 -17.48 -9.92 -10.13
C HIS A 209 -16.76 -9.31 -8.91
N ALA A 210 -16.28 -8.07 -8.99
CA ALA A 210 -15.57 -7.39 -7.90
C ALA A 210 -16.49 -6.49 -7.07
N GLU A 211 -16.39 -6.61 -5.73
CA GLU A 211 -17.09 -5.76 -4.77
C GLU A 211 -16.51 -4.32 -4.70
N GLU A 212 -15.20 -4.19 -4.99
CA GLU A 212 -14.47 -2.92 -4.98
C GLU A 212 -13.49 -2.87 -6.16
N LEU A 213 -13.43 -1.75 -6.87
CA LEU A 213 -12.30 -1.39 -7.72
C LEU A 213 -11.34 -0.53 -6.92
N ARG A 214 -10.15 -1.06 -6.63
CA ARG A 214 -9.09 -0.33 -5.94
C ARG A 214 -8.01 0.07 -6.91
N VAL A 215 -7.90 1.37 -7.14
CA VAL A 215 -6.91 1.97 -8.03
C VAL A 215 -5.69 2.37 -7.21
N LEU A 216 -4.57 1.70 -7.45
CA LEU A 216 -3.27 2.11 -6.91
C LEU A 216 -2.77 3.32 -7.69
N TRP A 217 -3.26 4.49 -7.29
CA TRP A 217 -3.10 5.70 -8.06
C TRP A 217 -1.66 6.21 -8.03
N THR A 218 -1.18 6.59 -9.21
CA THR A 218 0.09 7.27 -9.45
C THR A 218 -0.07 8.20 -10.66
N PRO A 219 0.76 9.26 -10.84
CA PRO A 219 0.59 10.21 -11.93
C PRO A 219 0.38 9.61 -13.34
N PRO A 220 1.10 8.54 -13.76
CA PRO A 220 0.91 7.97 -15.10
C PRO A 220 -0.27 6.97 -15.19
N TYR A 221 -1.17 6.93 -14.22
CA TYR A 221 -2.32 6.03 -14.23
C TYR A 221 -3.35 6.43 -15.27
N LEU A 222 -3.79 7.70 -15.24
CA LEU A 222 -4.80 8.22 -16.18
C LEU A 222 -4.26 8.46 -17.59
N SER A 223 -2.95 8.29 -17.82
CA SER A 223 -2.38 8.31 -19.18
C SER A 223 -2.41 6.94 -19.87
N ARG A 224 -2.97 5.89 -19.25
CA ARG A 224 -3.02 4.54 -19.81
C ARG A 224 -4.45 4.18 -20.21
N LEU A 225 -4.65 3.88 -21.49
CA LEU A 225 -5.97 3.57 -22.04
C LEU A 225 -6.69 2.43 -21.30
N TRP A 226 -5.98 1.33 -21.01
CA TRP A 226 -6.52 0.20 -20.26
C TRP A 226 -6.94 0.55 -18.82
N CYS A 227 -6.20 1.43 -18.13
CA CYS A 227 -6.53 1.85 -16.76
C CYS A 227 -7.82 2.69 -16.71
N ILE A 228 -8.05 3.49 -17.76
CA ILE A 228 -9.28 4.26 -17.95
C ILE A 228 -10.45 3.33 -18.30
N PHE A 229 -10.21 2.37 -19.20
CA PHE A 229 -11.19 1.35 -19.55
C PHE A 229 -11.69 0.59 -18.33
N GLU A 230 -10.80 0.22 -17.40
CA GLU A 230 -11.18 -0.46 -16.15
C GLU A 230 -12.12 0.40 -15.29
N LEU A 231 -11.88 1.70 -15.18
CA LEU A 231 -12.79 2.63 -14.47
C LEU A 231 -14.16 2.68 -15.13
N ALA A 232 -14.19 2.82 -16.46
CA ALA A 232 -15.41 2.87 -17.27
C ALA A 232 -16.22 1.57 -17.12
N ALA A 233 -15.56 0.44 -17.41
CA ALA A 233 -16.14 -0.89 -17.36
C ALA A 233 -16.68 -1.22 -15.96
N TYR A 234 -15.94 -0.87 -14.90
CA TYR A 234 -16.38 -1.13 -13.54
C TYR A 234 -17.63 -0.36 -13.17
N ARG A 235 -17.72 0.94 -13.51
CA ARG A 235 -18.92 1.73 -13.19
C ARG A 235 -20.14 1.23 -13.95
N VAL A 236 -19.98 0.84 -15.21
CA VAL A 236 -21.07 0.26 -16.01
C VAL A 236 -21.50 -1.10 -15.43
N ALA A 237 -20.55 -1.94 -15.03
CA ALA A 237 -20.83 -3.25 -14.47
C ALA A 237 -21.40 -3.20 -13.05
N ASN A 238 -20.96 -2.24 -12.25
CA ASN A 238 -21.31 -2.04 -10.85
C ASN A 238 -21.67 -0.57 -10.60
N PRO A 239 -22.89 -0.13 -10.95
CA PRO A 239 -23.28 1.29 -10.82
C PRO A 239 -23.15 1.83 -9.39
N SER A 240 -23.44 0.99 -8.40
CA SER A 240 -23.28 1.27 -6.95
C SER A 240 -21.99 0.69 -6.35
N GLY A 241 -21.12 0.10 -7.18
CA GLY A 241 -19.86 -0.47 -6.75
C GLY A 241 -18.92 0.60 -6.22
N ARG A 242 -18.09 0.22 -5.24
CA ARG A 242 -17.13 1.14 -4.63
C ARG A 242 -15.90 1.30 -5.52
N ILE A 243 -15.53 2.53 -5.85
CA ILE A 243 -14.23 2.88 -6.44
C ILE A 243 -13.39 3.54 -5.36
N THR A 244 -12.30 2.90 -4.95
CA THR A 244 -11.32 3.46 -4.02
C THR A 244 -10.08 3.88 -4.79
N LEU A 245 -9.79 5.18 -4.84
CA LEU A 245 -8.43 5.62 -5.16
C LEU A 245 -7.55 5.44 -3.92
N ALA A 246 -6.57 4.55 -4.02
CA ALA A 246 -5.54 4.32 -3.02
C ALA A 246 -4.24 4.98 -3.51
N PRO A 247 -4.05 6.29 -3.23
CA PRO A 247 -2.82 6.96 -3.60
C PRO A 247 -1.65 6.39 -2.78
N ILE A 248 -0.63 5.87 -3.46
CA ILE A 248 0.50 5.21 -2.80
C ILE A 248 1.34 6.16 -1.92
N PHE A 249 1.13 7.48 -2.04
CA PHE A 249 1.89 8.48 -1.31
C PHE A 249 1.60 8.48 0.20
N ILE A 250 0.40 8.09 0.65
CA ILE A 250 0.09 8.08 2.09
C ILE A 250 0.98 7.05 2.77
N GLU A 251 1.02 5.84 2.24
CA GLU A 251 1.87 4.78 2.78
C GLU A 251 3.35 5.12 2.63
N HIS A 252 3.77 5.77 1.54
CA HIS A 252 5.15 6.27 1.43
C HIS A 252 5.48 7.29 2.50
N SER A 253 4.55 8.20 2.81
CA SER A 253 4.72 9.18 3.89
C SER A 253 4.97 8.49 5.22
N VAL A 254 4.19 7.44 5.52
CA VAL A 254 4.32 6.67 6.77
C VAL A 254 5.59 5.83 6.79
N LEU A 255 5.93 5.15 5.70
CA LEU A 255 7.18 4.37 5.58
C LEU A 255 8.42 5.24 5.68
N PHE A 256 8.29 6.51 5.28
CA PHE A 256 9.32 7.50 5.46
C PHE A 256 9.30 7.94 6.95
N LEU A 257 8.19 8.45 7.48
CA LEU A 257 8.11 9.00 8.85
C LEU A 257 8.44 7.99 9.94
N LEU A 258 8.11 6.72 9.76
CA LEU A 258 8.32 5.67 10.73
C LEU A 258 9.80 5.51 11.15
N PRO A 259 10.78 5.25 10.26
CA PRO A 259 12.18 5.20 10.63
C PRO A 259 12.71 6.51 11.19
N ALA A 260 12.16 7.67 10.80
CA ALA A 260 12.50 8.95 11.42
C ALA A 260 12.06 9.04 12.88
N MET A 261 10.82 8.64 13.18
CA MET A 261 10.31 8.57 14.56
C MET A 261 11.14 7.60 15.40
N TRP A 262 11.52 6.44 14.86
CA TRP A 262 12.43 5.51 15.53
C TRP A 262 13.84 6.08 15.74
N SER A 263 14.38 6.79 14.74
CA SER A 263 15.69 7.44 14.87
C SER A 263 15.67 8.55 15.92
N ALA A 264 14.58 9.32 16.00
CA ALA A 264 14.34 10.30 17.04
C ALA A 264 14.32 9.65 18.43
N SER A 265 13.58 8.56 18.58
CA SER A 265 13.53 7.77 19.82
C SER A 265 14.90 7.25 20.25
N TRP A 266 15.71 6.71 19.32
CA TRP A 266 17.08 6.30 19.58
C TRP A 266 18.00 7.45 19.99
N SER A 267 17.87 8.60 19.32
CA SER A 267 18.68 9.78 19.61
C SER A 267 18.37 10.35 20.99
N TYR A 268 17.09 10.42 21.34
CA TYR A 268 16.64 10.82 22.65
C TYR A 268 17.14 9.86 23.74
N TRP A 269 16.96 8.55 23.54
CA TRP A 269 17.44 7.55 24.49
C TRP A 269 18.97 7.62 24.68
N LEU A 270 19.74 7.83 23.61
CA LEU A 270 21.19 8.02 23.68
C LEU A 270 21.56 9.28 24.48
N ALA A 271 20.84 10.38 24.29
CA ALA A 271 21.05 11.62 25.05
C ALA A 271 20.86 11.41 26.56
N LEU A 272 19.87 10.60 26.96
CA LEU A 272 19.68 10.20 28.36
C LEU A 272 20.91 9.45 28.89
N THR A 273 21.45 8.49 28.13
CA THR A 273 22.59 7.67 28.59
C THR A 273 23.90 8.44 28.75
N ILE A 274 24.12 9.50 27.97
CA ILE A 274 25.35 10.30 28.01
C ILE A 274 25.33 11.32 29.17
N GLY A 275 24.20 11.47 29.86
CA GLY A 275 24.07 12.43 30.96
C GLY A 275 23.99 13.88 30.48
N LEU A 276 23.51 14.12 29.25
CA LEU A 276 23.35 15.49 28.73
C LEU A 276 22.41 16.35 29.62
N GLN A 277 21.58 15.71 30.45
CA GLN A 277 20.74 16.33 31.49
C GLN A 277 21.52 17.24 32.45
N ASP A 278 22.80 16.98 32.70
CA ASP A 278 23.62 17.78 33.61
C ASP A 278 24.09 19.12 33.01
N TYR A 279 23.94 19.30 31.68
CA TYR A 279 24.46 20.47 30.94
C TYR A 279 23.37 21.52 30.63
N GLY A 280 22.23 21.45 31.32
CA GLY A 280 21.12 22.41 31.20
C GLY A 280 20.14 22.13 30.05
N TYR A 281 19.04 22.89 30.01
CA TYR A 281 17.89 22.65 29.11
C TYR A 281 18.26 22.57 27.62
N LEU A 282 19.21 23.41 27.17
CA LEU A 282 19.60 23.47 25.76
C LEU A 282 20.25 22.17 25.28
N MET A 283 21.14 21.58 26.09
CA MET A 283 21.90 20.38 25.71
C MET A 283 21.12 19.08 25.98
N SER A 284 20.25 19.09 26.99
CA SER A 284 19.48 17.92 27.42
C SER A 284 18.20 17.67 26.64
N GLU A 285 17.48 18.74 26.26
CA GLU A 285 16.16 18.64 25.64
C GLU A 285 16.18 19.17 24.20
N ALA A 286 16.62 20.42 24.02
CA ALA A 286 16.47 21.10 22.73
C ALA A 286 17.32 20.48 21.62
N LEU A 287 18.54 20.05 21.93
CA LEU A 287 19.48 19.49 20.94
C LEU A 287 19.06 18.08 20.46
N PRO A 288 18.73 17.11 21.33
CA PRO A 288 18.16 15.82 20.90
C PRO A 288 16.86 15.97 20.11
N ILE A 289 15.95 16.86 20.55
CA ILE A 289 14.71 17.17 19.80
C ILE A 289 15.06 17.78 18.45
N GLY A 290 16.02 18.71 18.38
CA GLY A 290 16.49 19.30 17.13
C GLY A 290 17.03 18.27 16.14
N PHE A 291 17.88 17.34 16.59
CA PHE A 291 18.37 16.22 15.77
C PHE A 291 17.26 15.26 15.38
N ALA A 292 16.32 14.97 16.27
CA ALA A 292 15.13 14.17 15.98
C ALA A 292 14.21 14.83 14.92
N MET A 293 14.18 16.16 14.86
CA MET A 293 13.39 16.93 13.89
C MET A 293 14.10 17.11 12.54
N LEU A 294 15.43 16.95 12.46
CA LEU A 294 16.16 17.06 11.18
C LEU A 294 15.63 16.09 10.11
N PRO A 295 15.40 14.79 10.44
CA PRO A 295 14.64 13.91 9.60
C PRO A 295 13.33 14.60 9.20
N VAL A 296 12.47 14.98 10.17
CA VAL A 296 11.12 15.57 9.98
C VAL A 296 11.09 16.67 8.92
N LEU A 297 12.11 17.55 8.86
CA LEU A 297 12.21 18.58 7.81
C LEU A 297 12.32 18.00 6.39
N GLY A 298 13.12 16.95 6.21
CA GLY A 298 13.17 16.18 4.97
C GLY A 298 11.82 15.53 4.64
N PHE A 299 11.09 15.05 5.64
CA PHE A 299 9.72 14.52 5.46
C PHE A 299 8.74 15.62 5.08
N VAL A 300 8.81 16.81 5.65
CA VAL A 300 7.96 17.95 5.24
C VAL A 300 8.19 18.28 3.76
N HIS A 301 9.44 18.25 3.29
CA HIS A 301 9.74 18.42 1.88
C HIS A 301 9.16 17.29 1.01
N GLY A 302 9.31 16.03 1.45
CA GLY A 302 8.71 14.87 0.79
C GLY A 302 7.19 14.95 0.75
N LEU A 303 6.55 15.23 1.89
CA LEU A 303 5.11 15.46 2.03
C LEU A 303 4.64 16.55 1.09
N ARG A 304 5.37 17.65 0.94
CA ARG A 304 5.03 18.71 -0.02
C ARG A 304 4.96 18.17 -1.45
N ARG A 305 5.92 17.34 -1.87
CA ARG A 305 5.89 16.68 -3.19
C ARG A 305 4.67 15.76 -3.32
N LEU A 306 4.33 15.02 -2.27
CA LEU A 306 3.16 14.13 -2.26
C LEU A 306 1.84 14.92 -2.30
N PHE A 307 1.76 16.07 -1.63
CA PHE A 307 0.65 17.00 -1.78
C PHE A 307 0.56 17.54 -3.21
N CYS A 308 1.69 17.85 -3.86
CA CYS A 308 1.67 18.21 -5.28
C CYS A 308 1.15 17.06 -6.16
N GLU A 309 1.51 15.81 -5.87
CA GLU A 309 0.96 14.64 -6.58
C GLU A 309 -0.55 14.48 -6.34
N LYS A 310 -1.05 14.77 -5.13
CA LYS A 310 -2.50 14.82 -4.84
C LYS A 310 -3.21 15.90 -5.66
N HIS A 311 -2.64 17.10 -5.77
CA HIS A 311 -3.25 18.16 -6.60
C HIS A 311 -3.25 17.72 -8.06
N ARG A 312 -2.13 17.16 -8.53
CA ARG A 312 -2.01 16.62 -9.88
C ARG A 312 -3.05 15.53 -10.17
N LEU A 313 -3.40 14.65 -9.22
CA LEU A 313 -4.50 13.69 -9.39
C LEU A 313 -5.81 14.40 -9.75
N PHE A 314 -6.17 15.45 -9.03
CA PHE A 314 -7.41 16.18 -9.28
C PHE A 314 -7.34 16.97 -10.58
N ASP A 315 -6.20 17.59 -10.87
CA ASP A 315 -5.96 18.30 -12.12
C ASP A 315 -6.05 17.33 -13.32
N ASP A 316 -5.44 16.15 -13.23
CA ASP A 316 -5.47 15.11 -14.27
C ASP A 316 -6.90 14.57 -14.48
N LEU A 317 -7.73 14.48 -13.44
CA LEU A 317 -9.15 14.11 -13.55
C LEU A 317 -10.00 15.21 -14.19
N GLN A 318 -9.81 16.48 -13.80
CA GLN A 318 -10.57 17.61 -14.33
C GLN A 318 -10.21 17.93 -15.79
N SER A 319 -8.94 17.76 -16.15
CA SER A 319 -8.43 18.00 -17.50
C SER A 319 -8.42 16.74 -18.37
N PHE A 320 -9.02 15.65 -17.90
CA PHE A 320 -8.95 14.34 -18.54
C PHE A 320 -9.41 14.38 -20.00
N LYS A 321 -8.61 13.78 -20.90
CA LYS A 321 -8.93 13.61 -22.32
C LYS A 321 -8.64 12.19 -22.76
N LEU A 322 -9.65 11.50 -23.30
CA LEU A 322 -9.51 10.10 -23.70
C LEU A 322 -8.52 9.94 -24.84
N GLU A 323 -8.52 10.88 -25.80
CA GLU A 323 -7.59 10.91 -26.94
C GLU A 323 -6.12 11.01 -26.53
N SER A 324 -5.84 11.56 -25.33
CA SER A 324 -4.48 11.69 -24.81
C SER A 324 -3.97 10.41 -24.14
N ALA A 325 -4.83 9.40 -23.98
CA ALA A 325 -4.47 8.15 -23.34
C ALA A 325 -3.54 7.33 -24.23
N GLU A 326 -2.39 6.95 -23.68
CA GLU A 326 -1.41 6.14 -24.39
C GLU A 326 -1.89 4.69 -24.52
N CYS A 327 -1.80 4.18 -25.75
CA CYS A 327 -2.01 2.78 -26.10
C CYS A 327 -0.87 2.31 -27.01
N THR A 328 -0.35 1.11 -26.75
CA THR A 328 0.75 0.55 -27.58
C THR A 328 0.21 -0.13 -28.82
N GLU A 329 -0.91 -0.85 -28.70
CA GLU A 329 -1.51 -1.62 -29.78
C GLU A 329 -2.71 -0.88 -30.37
N LEU A 330 -2.73 -0.73 -31.70
CA LEU A 330 -3.84 -0.08 -32.40
C LEU A 330 -5.16 -0.83 -32.19
N PHE A 331 -5.10 -2.17 -32.15
CA PHE A 331 -6.26 -3.00 -31.91
C PHE A 331 -6.90 -2.70 -30.56
N ASP A 332 -6.10 -2.64 -29.49
CA ASP A 332 -6.56 -2.28 -28.14
C ASP A 332 -7.19 -0.88 -28.13
N HIS A 333 -6.61 0.06 -28.89
CA HIS A 333 -7.16 1.40 -29.02
C HIS A 333 -8.57 1.39 -29.63
N ILE A 334 -8.75 0.66 -30.74
CA ILE A 334 -10.06 0.55 -31.40
C ILE A 334 -11.05 -0.15 -30.45
N PHE A 335 -10.65 -1.30 -29.88
CA PHE A 335 -11.50 -2.08 -28.99
C PHE A 335 -12.01 -1.26 -27.79
N VAL A 336 -11.11 -0.58 -27.06
CA VAL A 336 -11.46 0.20 -25.88
C VAL A 336 -12.37 1.37 -26.25
N ASN A 337 -12.06 2.12 -27.31
CA ASN A 337 -12.89 3.26 -27.72
C ASN A 337 -14.28 2.82 -28.18
N SER A 338 -14.39 1.74 -28.96
CA SER A 338 -15.68 1.19 -29.37
C SER A 338 -16.51 0.72 -28.17
N ALA A 339 -15.88 0.12 -27.16
CA ALA A 339 -16.57 -0.28 -25.94
C ALA A 339 -17.05 0.93 -25.11
N ILE A 340 -16.21 1.96 -24.95
CA ILE A 340 -16.56 3.21 -24.26
C ILE A 340 -17.74 3.89 -24.95
N GLN A 341 -17.66 4.09 -26.27
CA GLN A 341 -18.76 4.70 -27.05
C GLN A 341 -20.05 3.89 -26.90
N LYS A 342 -19.97 2.57 -26.90
CA LYS A 342 -21.15 1.72 -26.71
C LYS A 342 -21.78 1.87 -25.32
N TRP A 343 -20.97 2.03 -24.27
CA TRP A 343 -21.47 2.11 -22.90
C TRP A 343 -21.96 3.49 -22.50
N TYR A 344 -21.26 4.53 -22.96
CA TYR A 344 -21.50 5.91 -22.55
C TYR A 344 -22.24 6.73 -23.61
N GLY A 345 -22.36 6.22 -24.83
CA GLY A 345 -22.97 6.89 -26.00
C GLY A 345 -21.91 7.55 -26.88
N SER A 346 -20.98 8.31 -26.29
CA SER A 346 -19.82 8.88 -26.98
C SER A 346 -18.56 8.92 -26.11
N THR A 347 -17.42 9.25 -26.74
CA THR A 347 -16.16 9.50 -26.03
C THR A 347 -16.23 10.75 -25.16
N GLU A 348 -16.95 11.77 -25.60
CA GLU A 348 -17.17 13.03 -24.88
C GLU A 348 -18.05 12.81 -23.65
N GLU A 349 -19.13 12.04 -23.76
CA GLU A 349 -20.01 11.70 -22.63
C GLU A 349 -19.25 10.92 -21.54
N PHE A 350 -18.31 10.06 -21.96
CA PHE A 350 -17.41 9.39 -21.02
C PHE A 350 -16.43 10.36 -20.35
N GLU A 351 -15.83 11.29 -21.11
CA GLU A 351 -14.96 12.32 -20.52
C GLU A 351 -15.72 13.19 -19.50
N ASP A 352 -16.96 13.57 -19.80
CA ASP A 352 -17.82 14.33 -18.90
C ASP A 352 -18.18 13.53 -17.64
N PHE A 353 -18.38 12.22 -17.78
CA PHE A 353 -18.52 11.32 -16.63
C PHE A 353 -17.26 11.33 -15.73
N VAL A 354 -16.07 11.27 -16.32
CA VAL A 354 -14.80 11.28 -15.57
C VAL A 354 -14.60 12.62 -14.86
N LYS A 355 -14.82 13.74 -15.56
CA LYS A 355 -14.63 15.11 -15.05
C LYS A 355 -15.70 15.54 -14.04
N GLY A 356 -16.91 14.98 -14.13
CA GLY A 356 -18.05 15.33 -13.30
C GLY A 356 -18.29 14.28 -12.22
N PRO A 357 -19.22 13.32 -12.42
CA PRO A 357 -19.61 12.32 -11.42
C PRO A 357 -18.44 11.60 -10.74
N LEU A 358 -17.48 11.07 -11.50
CA LEU A 358 -16.35 10.32 -10.93
C LEU A 358 -15.42 11.24 -10.14
N PHE A 359 -15.11 12.43 -10.65
CA PHE A 359 -14.36 13.45 -9.93
C PHE A 359 -15.05 13.83 -8.61
N CYS A 360 -16.37 14.06 -8.62
CA CYS A 360 -17.16 14.39 -7.43
C CYS A 360 -17.14 13.27 -6.39
N GLU A 361 -17.27 12.01 -6.81
CA GLU A 361 -17.19 10.85 -5.92
C GLU A 361 -15.81 10.73 -5.27
N ILE A 362 -14.76 10.85 -6.08
CA ILE A 362 -13.37 10.74 -5.62
C ILE A 362 -13.00 11.90 -4.70
N SER A 363 -13.35 13.13 -5.09
CA SER A 363 -13.06 14.35 -4.31
C SER A 363 -13.90 14.44 -3.05
N GLY A 364 -15.18 14.02 -3.08
CA GLY A 364 -16.04 13.93 -1.91
C GLY A 364 -15.51 12.94 -0.87
N ASN A 365 -15.06 11.77 -1.32
CA ASN A 365 -14.40 10.80 -0.43
C ASN A 365 -13.01 11.27 0.02
N SER A 366 -12.27 12.00 -0.83
CA SER A 366 -10.90 12.44 -0.55
C SER A 366 -10.80 13.73 0.28
N THR A 367 -11.84 14.57 0.30
CA THR A 367 -11.91 15.76 1.16
C THR A 367 -12.12 15.38 2.63
N GLN A 368 -12.65 14.19 2.90
CA GLN A 368 -12.61 13.56 4.24
C GLN A 368 -11.27 12.87 4.56
N ALA A 369 -10.38 12.67 3.57
CA ALA A 369 -9.19 11.82 3.68
C ALA A 369 -7.86 12.58 3.88
N VAL A 370 -7.88 13.78 4.46
CA VAL A 370 -6.64 14.37 5.02
C VAL A 370 -6.26 13.71 6.34
N ASP A 371 -7.19 12.97 6.94
CA ASP A 371 -6.92 12.23 8.16
C ASP A 371 -5.98 11.06 7.85
N VAL A 372 -4.76 11.15 8.39
CA VAL A 372 -3.86 10.00 8.48
C VAL A 372 -4.64 8.91 9.22
N PRO A 373 -4.88 7.74 8.61
CA PRO A 373 -5.66 6.70 9.26
C PRO A 373 -5.09 6.36 10.64
N LEU A 374 -5.96 6.15 11.64
CA LEU A 374 -5.54 5.91 13.03
C LEU A 374 -4.48 4.81 13.13
N GLN A 375 -4.59 3.75 12.33
CA GLN A 375 -3.59 2.68 12.30
C GLN A 375 -2.17 3.16 11.98
N TYR A 376 -2.03 4.16 11.13
CA TYR A 376 -0.74 4.74 10.78
C TYR A 376 -0.23 5.66 11.90
N CYS A 377 -1.11 6.40 12.56
CA CYS A 377 -0.76 7.14 13.77
C CYS A 377 -0.23 6.19 14.86
N LEU A 378 -0.90 5.06 15.10
CA LEU A 378 -0.46 4.04 16.04
C LEU A 378 0.92 3.47 15.68
N LEU A 379 1.16 3.17 14.39
CA LEU A 379 2.48 2.73 13.93
C LEU A 379 3.56 3.78 14.20
N LEU A 380 3.29 5.05 13.92
CA LEU A 380 4.24 6.16 14.14
C LEU A 380 4.53 6.38 15.63
N SER A 381 3.58 6.07 16.52
CA SER A 381 3.76 6.16 17.98
C SER A 381 4.60 5.02 18.57
N THR A 382 4.88 3.93 17.84
CA THR A 382 5.59 2.76 18.39
C THR A 382 6.98 3.08 18.93
N GLY A 383 7.75 3.95 18.24
CA GLY A 383 9.07 4.39 18.71
C GLY A 383 9.00 5.14 20.05
N PRO A 384 8.29 6.28 20.12
CA PRO A 384 8.13 7.04 21.36
C PRO A 384 7.57 6.20 22.52
N LEU A 385 6.56 5.35 22.26
CA LEU A 385 6.01 4.47 23.29
C LEU A 385 7.03 3.46 23.80
N SER A 386 7.93 2.95 22.95
CA SER A 386 8.99 2.04 23.39
C SER A 386 9.98 2.74 24.32
N VAL A 387 10.38 3.99 24.00
CA VAL A 387 11.22 4.80 24.91
C VAL A 387 10.53 5.02 26.25
N GLY A 388 9.25 5.41 26.23
CA GLY A 388 8.47 5.61 27.45
C GLY A 388 8.41 4.33 28.31
N MET A 389 8.26 3.16 27.68
CA MET A 389 8.32 1.86 28.38
C MET A 389 9.68 1.61 29.03
N ASP A 390 10.81 1.84 28.32
CA ASP A 390 12.16 1.70 28.88
C ASP A 390 12.37 2.64 30.08
N GLU A 391 11.90 3.89 30.00
CA GLU A 391 11.96 4.84 31.11
C GLU A 391 11.10 4.40 32.30
N THR A 392 9.87 3.95 32.09
CA THR A 392 9.01 3.44 33.18
C THR A 392 9.66 2.26 33.89
N ILE A 393 10.23 1.31 33.14
CA ILE A 393 10.98 0.17 33.71
C ILE A 393 12.16 0.69 34.54
N SER A 394 12.88 1.68 34.03
CA SER A 394 14.03 2.30 34.69
C SER A 394 13.64 3.00 36.00
N LEU A 395 12.54 3.75 36.01
CA LEU A 395 11.99 4.41 37.21
C LEU A 395 11.57 3.40 38.27
N TRP A 396 10.88 2.32 37.88
CA TRP A 396 10.52 1.24 38.81
C TRP A 396 11.76 0.57 39.40
N ALA A 397 12.77 0.29 38.57
CA ALA A 397 14.04 -0.28 39.05
C ALA A 397 14.81 0.68 39.96
N GLY A 398 14.66 1.99 39.78
CA GLY A 398 15.19 3.04 40.65
C GLY A 398 14.40 3.26 41.95
N GLY A 399 13.29 2.55 42.15
CA GLY A 399 12.45 2.65 43.35
C GLY A 399 11.37 3.75 43.31
N ALA A 400 11.02 4.26 42.13
CA ALA A 400 9.91 5.20 41.98
C ALA A 400 8.57 4.51 42.32
N SER A 401 7.64 5.27 42.92
CA SER A 401 6.28 4.78 43.18
C SER A 401 5.47 4.66 41.88
N THR A 402 4.43 3.83 41.87
CA THR A 402 3.56 3.64 40.70
C THR A 402 3.01 4.96 40.13
N PRO A 403 2.50 5.92 40.93
CA PRO A 403 2.03 7.20 40.41
C PRO A 403 3.10 8.00 39.66
N ILE A 404 4.35 7.97 40.16
CA ILE A 404 5.48 8.67 39.53
C ILE A 404 5.84 7.99 38.21
N ALA A 405 5.94 6.66 38.21
CA ALA A 405 6.30 5.90 37.01
C ALA A 405 5.22 5.97 35.91
N SER A 406 3.94 6.01 36.28
CA SER A 406 2.83 6.12 35.33
C SER A 406 2.66 7.51 34.72
N TRP A 407 3.29 8.54 35.30
CA TRP A 407 3.16 9.92 34.82
C TRP A 407 3.66 10.09 33.38
N LEU A 408 4.60 9.25 32.93
CA LEU A 408 5.12 9.28 31.56
C LEU A 408 4.10 8.92 30.47
N PHE A 409 2.95 8.35 30.85
CA PHE A 409 1.86 7.99 29.93
C PHE A 409 0.65 8.94 30.00
N CYS A 410 0.70 9.95 30.87
CA CYS A 410 -0.32 10.99 31.03
C CYS A 410 0.08 12.23 30.23
#